data_AF-A0A3M1S9E9-F1
#
_entry.id   AF-A0A3M1S9E9-F1
#
_cell.length_a   1.000
_cell.length_b   1.000
_cell.length_c   1.000
_cell.angle_alpha   90.00
_cell.angle_beta   90.00
_cell.angle_gamma   90.00
#
_symmetry.space_group_name_H-M   'P 1'
#
loop_
_entity.id
_entity.type
_entity.pdbx_description
1 polymer ?
#
loop_
_entity_poly.entity_id
_entity_poly.type
_entity_poly.pdbx_seq_one_letter_code
_entity_poly.pdbx_strand_id
1 'polypeptide(L)'
;MKKLRLKILNGLSAGRVIEIESDLLTIGRDRSCRLRFDANERIVSSKHAFIELRDDGFYIVDTNSTNGTYVNDQRVLSKKLQSGDLVSFGRDGVKALVEIYETVKTNPIPAESPHPTLPNQKIQESQKVDHGWEILSHSDKIAFQAEIPAPHGFDWKKSASYIGLSRPTEIDTNSTKKTSHHIIVGIIIFVVVFLSLVLISILTSSLGIIPAFVAAIVAFLPACFYILPLIFLDRYDPEPAWLLALAFAWGALVAVIFSIFVNTMVSITLGPTASAVISAPIFEEASKGAGLLILLIFFRKEFDDILDGIIYAGIIALGFATVENVLYYGRALLEGGITGLLITFIVRGALSPFAHVTFTAMTGIGCGLARESHNTTVRILMPLIGYIAAVILHATWNGLASLGGEVFLLAYLVLEVPFFLLFVAFTIYIARRQNKILREMLAMDVARGLISKDQMEAATSIWKGLSWLTSGLKQGKFKARWRFLRAVGKLGLSYWHIQRAMAAQSYTGSIQQNPILRNEIIKLQSQI
;
A
#
# COMPACT_ATOMS: atom_id res chain seq x y z
N MET A 1 31.75 -23.08 10.53
CA MET A 1 30.30 -22.77 10.50
C MET A 1 29.64 -23.69 9.47
N LYS A 2 28.35 -24.03 9.62
CA LYS A 2 27.63 -24.77 8.56
C LYS A 2 27.38 -23.83 7.38
N LYS A 3 27.82 -24.22 6.18
CA LYS A 3 27.48 -23.57 4.92
C LYS A 3 26.63 -24.52 4.07
N LEU A 4 25.74 -23.95 3.27
CA LEU A 4 24.97 -24.68 2.26
C LEU A 4 25.34 -24.17 0.88
N ARG A 5 25.52 -25.10 -0.05
CA ARG A 5 25.83 -24.85 -1.45
C ARG A 5 24.77 -25.55 -2.30
N LEU A 6 24.19 -24.80 -3.24
CA LEU A 6 23.30 -25.35 -4.27
C LEU A 6 24.07 -25.45 -5.58
N LYS A 7 24.00 -26.63 -6.23
CA LYS A 7 24.51 -26.87 -7.57
C LYS A 7 23.33 -27.14 -8.51
N ILE A 8 23.07 -26.24 -9.45
CA ILE A 8 21.99 -26.38 -10.43
C ILE A 8 22.38 -27.44 -11.47
N LEU A 9 21.49 -28.40 -11.74
CA LEU A 9 21.78 -29.59 -12.54
C LEU A 9 21.28 -29.49 -14.00
N ASN A 10 20.19 -28.75 -14.24
CA ASN A 10 19.55 -28.58 -15.55
C ASN A 10 18.98 -27.15 -15.71
N GLY A 11 18.30 -26.88 -16.83
CA GLY A 11 17.76 -25.56 -17.16
C GLY A 11 18.82 -24.59 -17.73
N LEU A 12 18.45 -23.33 -17.93
CA LEU A 12 19.35 -22.29 -18.47
C LEU A 12 20.44 -21.88 -17.47
N SER A 13 20.28 -22.23 -16.20
CA SER A 13 21.28 -22.04 -15.13
C SER A 13 22.08 -23.31 -14.81
N ALA A 14 22.06 -24.35 -15.65
CA ALA A 14 22.79 -25.59 -15.40
C ALA A 14 24.30 -25.37 -15.12
N GLY A 15 24.86 -26.13 -14.17
CA GLY A 15 26.25 -26.00 -13.72
C GLY A 15 26.50 -24.82 -12.78
N ARG A 16 25.58 -23.86 -12.64
CA ARG A 16 25.72 -22.74 -11.72
C ARG A 16 25.73 -23.22 -10.26
N VAL A 17 26.64 -22.65 -9.49
CA VAL A 17 26.78 -22.87 -8.05
C VAL A 17 26.42 -21.59 -7.30
N ILE A 18 25.68 -21.71 -6.20
CA ILE A 18 25.51 -20.62 -5.22
C ILE A 18 25.81 -21.15 -3.82
N GLU A 19 26.64 -20.42 -3.09
CA GLU A 19 26.96 -20.63 -1.68
C GLU A 19 26.16 -19.65 -0.81
N ILE A 20 25.61 -20.17 0.30
CA ILE A 20 24.85 -19.41 1.29
C ILE A 20 25.81 -18.96 2.41
N GLU A 21 25.94 -17.64 2.54
CA GLU A 21 26.71 -16.98 3.60
C GLU A 21 25.83 -16.05 4.48
N SER A 22 24.51 -16.10 4.28
CA SER A 22 23.51 -15.31 4.99
C SER A 22 22.33 -16.19 5.37
N ASP A 23 21.66 -15.88 6.47
CA ASP A 23 20.58 -16.68 7.07
C ASP A 23 19.38 -16.97 6.15
N LEU A 24 19.28 -16.26 5.01
CA LEU A 24 18.23 -16.39 4.01
C LEU A 24 18.80 -16.41 2.57
N LEU A 25 18.31 -17.33 1.74
CA LEU A 25 18.47 -17.38 0.28
C LEU A 25 17.09 -17.36 -0.39
N THR A 26 16.75 -16.27 -1.10
CA THR A 26 15.52 -16.16 -1.89
C THR A 26 15.67 -16.76 -3.30
N ILE A 27 14.65 -17.49 -3.76
CA ILE A 27 14.69 -18.31 -4.99
C ILE A 27 13.51 -17.99 -5.92
N GLY A 28 13.76 -17.72 -7.19
CA GLY A 28 12.72 -17.40 -8.19
C GLY A 28 13.26 -16.68 -9.43
N ARG A 29 12.38 -16.19 -10.31
CA ARG A 29 12.76 -15.37 -11.49
C ARG A 29 12.87 -13.86 -11.21
N ASP A 30 12.34 -13.41 -10.07
CA ASP A 30 12.31 -12.01 -9.68
C ASP A 30 13.71 -11.44 -9.42
N ARG A 31 13.90 -10.13 -9.62
CA ARG A 31 15.20 -9.47 -9.40
C ARG A 31 15.59 -9.42 -7.91
N SER A 32 14.61 -9.58 -7.01
CA SER A 32 14.83 -9.71 -5.55
C SER A 32 15.26 -11.12 -5.09
N CYS A 33 15.35 -12.10 -5.98
CA CYS A 33 15.82 -13.45 -5.66
C CYS A 33 17.37 -13.54 -5.76
N ARG A 34 18.05 -13.96 -4.70
CA ARG A 34 19.52 -14.18 -4.71
C ARG A 34 19.90 -15.37 -5.60
N LEU A 35 19.13 -16.47 -5.56
CA LEU A 35 19.12 -17.47 -6.63
C LEU A 35 18.06 -17.06 -7.66
N ARG A 36 18.48 -16.19 -8.59
CA ARG A 36 17.65 -15.75 -9.72
C ARG A 36 17.77 -16.71 -10.91
N PHE A 37 16.64 -17.25 -11.34
CA PHE A 37 16.43 -17.97 -12.60
C PHE A 37 16.04 -17.01 -13.74
N ASP A 38 16.16 -17.44 -14.99
CA ASP A 38 15.88 -16.57 -16.14
C ASP A 38 14.39 -16.27 -16.31
N ALA A 39 14.05 -15.11 -16.87
CA ALA A 39 12.68 -14.69 -17.13
C ALA A 39 11.86 -15.72 -17.94
N ASN A 40 12.51 -16.49 -18.82
CA ASN A 40 11.88 -17.49 -19.68
C ASN A 40 11.68 -18.87 -19.02
N GLU A 41 12.31 -19.14 -17.87
CA GLU A 41 12.15 -20.41 -17.12
C GLU A 41 10.79 -20.43 -16.38
N ARG A 42 9.68 -20.33 -17.13
CA ARG A 42 8.31 -20.10 -16.62
C ARG A 42 7.81 -21.13 -15.61
N ILE A 43 8.40 -22.32 -15.58
CA ILE A 43 8.14 -23.35 -14.56
C ILE A 43 8.53 -22.88 -13.14
N VAL A 44 9.45 -21.92 -13.04
CA VAL A 44 9.78 -21.24 -11.80
C VAL A 44 8.88 -20.00 -11.60
N SER A 45 8.15 -19.91 -10.49
CA SER A 45 7.38 -18.70 -10.14
C SER A 45 8.29 -17.48 -9.90
N SER A 46 7.73 -16.25 -9.97
CA SER A 46 8.53 -15.00 -9.80
C SER A 46 9.28 -15.02 -8.47
N LYS A 47 8.57 -15.31 -7.39
CA LYS A 47 9.14 -15.87 -6.15
C LYS A 47 8.61 -17.30 -6.04
N HIS A 48 9.48 -18.27 -5.81
CA HIS A 48 9.14 -19.69 -5.82
C HIS A 48 9.33 -20.31 -4.45
N ALA A 49 10.51 -20.10 -3.87
CA ALA A 49 10.90 -20.66 -2.58
C ALA A 49 11.90 -19.73 -1.88
N PHE A 50 12.22 -20.06 -0.65
CA PHE A 50 13.45 -19.61 0.00
C PHE A 50 14.07 -20.75 0.82
N ILE A 51 15.37 -20.64 1.09
CA ILE A 51 16.05 -21.45 2.10
C ILE A 51 16.42 -20.52 3.25
N GLU A 52 16.08 -20.91 4.48
CA GLU A 52 16.46 -20.20 5.70
C GLU A 52 17.30 -21.09 6.62
N LEU A 53 18.17 -20.48 7.42
CA LEU A 53 18.89 -21.14 8.51
C LEU A 53 18.07 -21.02 9.80
N ARG A 54 17.80 -22.15 10.44
CA ARG A 54 17.23 -22.27 11.80
C ARG A 54 18.25 -22.90 12.73
N ASP A 55 17.99 -22.85 14.04
CA ASP A 55 18.90 -23.32 15.10
C ASP A 55 19.40 -24.77 14.89
N ASP A 56 18.58 -25.63 14.27
CA ASP A 56 18.86 -27.03 14.03
C ASP A 56 19.31 -27.37 12.59
N GLY A 57 19.26 -26.41 11.64
CA GLY A 57 19.73 -26.60 10.27
C GLY A 57 19.01 -25.73 9.21
N PHE A 58 19.32 -25.99 7.93
CA PHE A 58 18.69 -25.29 6.81
C PHE A 58 17.32 -25.88 6.46
N TYR A 59 16.34 -25.02 6.20
CA TYR A 59 14.99 -25.39 5.77
C TYR A 59 14.66 -24.74 4.42
N ILE A 60 14.12 -25.51 3.49
CA ILE A 60 13.45 -24.95 2.31
C ILE A 60 11.97 -24.69 2.63
N VAL A 61 11.43 -23.61 2.07
CA VAL A 61 10.03 -23.19 2.20
C VAL A 61 9.49 -22.73 0.84
N ASP A 62 8.37 -23.29 0.41
CA ASP A 62 7.67 -22.90 -0.83
C ASP A 62 6.82 -21.64 -0.59
N THR A 63 6.88 -20.65 -1.48
CA THR A 63 6.14 -19.39 -1.34
C THR A 63 4.77 -19.41 -2.03
N ASN A 64 4.05 -20.53 -1.93
CA ASN A 64 2.86 -20.87 -2.71
C ASN A 64 3.13 -20.75 -4.22
N SER A 65 4.15 -21.46 -4.69
CA SER A 65 4.56 -21.48 -6.09
C SER A 65 3.54 -22.20 -6.97
N THR A 66 3.47 -21.77 -8.23
CA THR A 66 2.48 -22.25 -9.22
C THR A 66 2.61 -23.74 -9.51
N ASN A 67 3.83 -24.27 -9.49
CA ASN A 67 4.14 -25.66 -9.86
C ASN A 67 4.61 -26.52 -8.68
N GLY A 68 4.86 -25.91 -7.51
CA GLY A 68 5.32 -26.56 -6.29
C GLY A 68 6.84 -26.77 -6.21
N THR A 69 7.39 -26.64 -5.01
CA THR A 69 8.74 -27.12 -4.65
C THR A 69 8.70 -28.60 -4.27
N TYR A 70 9.72 -29.35 -4.69
CA TYR A 70 9.88 -30.78 -4.40
C TYR A 70 11.28 -31.03 -3.81
N VAL A 71 11.41 -32.06 -2.96
CA VAL A 71 12.70 -32.52 -2.41
C VAL A 71 12.72 -34.05 -2.40
N ASN A 72 13.58 -34.65 -3.21
CA ASN A 72 13.63 -36.08 -3.54
C ASN A 72 12.28 -36.52 -4.12
N ASP A 73 11.82 -35.75 -5.12
CA ASP A 73 10.56 -35.88 -5.89
C ASP A 73 9.25 -35.87 -5.06
N GLN A 74 9.31 -35.73 -3.73
CA GLN A 74 8.17 -35.44 -2.86
C GLN A 74 7.88 -33.92 -2.83
N ARG A 75 6.62 -33.51 -3.04
CA ARG A 75 6.22 -32.09 -2.93
C ARG A 75 6.26 -31.63 -1.47
N VAL A 76 6.79 -30.44 -1.21
CA VAL A 76 6.92 -29.88 0.14
C VAL A 76 6.38 -28.45 0.24
N LEU A 77 5.84 -28.10 1.40
CA LEU A 77 5.59 -26.70 1.79
C LEU A 77 6.72 -26.15 2.65
N SER A 78 7.24 -26.96 3.58
CA SER A 78 8.55 -26.77 4.20
C SER A 78 9.19 -28.12 4.50
N LYS A 79 10.52 -28.22 4.39
CA LYS A 79 11.30 -29.41 4.76
C LYS A 79 12.71 -29.00 5.17
N LYS A 80 13.25 -29.68 6.20
CA LYS A 80 14.66 -29.58 6.59
C LYS A 80 15.53 -30.24 5.53
N LEU A 81 16.53 -29.52 5.02
CA LEU A 81 17.43 -30.02 3.99
C LEU A 81 18.57 -30.85 4.61
N GLN A 82 18.96 -31.91 3.91
CA GLN A 82 20.13 -32.74 4.18
C GLN A 82 21.15 -32.61 3.03
N SER A 83 22.42 -32.92 3.32
CA SER A 83 23.45 -33.00 2.28
C SER A 83 23.15 -34.19 1.37
N GLY A 84 23.10 -33.96 0.05
CA GLY A 84 22.65 -34.93 -0.94
C GLY A 84 21.18 -34.79 -1.38
N ASP A 85 20.37 -33.94 -0.74
CA ASP A 85 18.98 -33.71 -1.17
C ASP A 85 18.91 -33.14 -2.60
N LEU A 86 17.95 -33.64 -3.38
CA LEU A 86 17.62 -33.19 -4.73
C LEU A 86 16.37 -32.30 -4.69
N VAL A 87 16.58 -30.98 -4.70
CA VAL A 87 15.50 -29.98 -4.77
C VAL A 87 15.03 -29.82 -6.21
N SER A 88 13.72 -29.63 -6.44
CA SER A 88 13.17 -29.26 -7.75
C SER A 88 12.11 -28.17 -7.67
N PHE A 89 12.14 -27.25 -8.64
CA PHE A 89 11.26 -26.09 -8.75
C PHE A 89 10.23 -26.30 -9.87
N GLY A 90 9.08 -26.87 -9.51
CA GLY A 90 8.15 -27.56 -10.40
C GLY A 90 8.56 -29.03 -10.64
N ARG A 91 7.59 -29.94 -10.76
CA ARG A 91 7.81 -31.41 -10.76
C ARG A 91 8.88 -31.87 -11.75
N ASP A 92 8.78 -31.37 -12.97
CA ASP A 92 9.66 -31.68 -14.09
C ASP A 92 10.53 -30.45 -14.45
N GLY A 93 10.80 -29.60 -13.45
CA GLY A 93 11.45 -28.30 -13.60
C GLY A 93 12.95 -28.31 -13.33
N VAL A 94 13.43 -27.16 -12.87
CA VAL A 94 14.85 -26.99 -12.57
C VAL A 94 15.19 -27.75 -11.29
N LYS A 95 16.20 -28.62 -11.35
CA LYS A 95 16.70 -29.45 -10.25
C LYS A 95 18.04 -28.90 -9.73
N ALA A 96 18.23 -28.96 -8.42
CA ALA A 96 19.43 -28.52 -7.72
C ALA A 96 19.84 -29.53 -6.65
N LEU A 97 21.13 -29.88 -6.64
CA LEU A 97 21.72 -30.71 -5.58
C LEU A 97 22.09 -29.82 -4.39
N VAL A 98 21.77 -30.29 -3.18
CA VAL A 98 22.15 -29.66 -1.92
C VAL A 98 23.46 -30.26 -1.40
N GLU A 99 24.46 -29.42 -1.17
CA GLU A 99 25.71 -29.78 -0.50
C GLU A 99 25.79 -28.97 0.80
N ILE A 100 25.80 -29.64 1.97
CA ILE A 100 25.99 -29.01 3.29
C ILE A 100 27.33 -29.47 3.86
N TYR A 101 28.17 -28.53 4.28
CA TYR A 101 29.48 -28.79 4.86
C TYR A 101 29.79 -27.84 6.03
N GLU A 102 30.67 -28.28 6.92
CA GLU A 102 31.20 -27.46 8.00
C GLU A 102 32.60 -26.94 7.67
N THR A 103 32.76 -25.63 7.70
CA THR A 103 34.10 -25.01 7.62
C THR A 103 34.82 -25.15 8.97
N VAL A 104 35.75 -26.10 9.03
CA VAL A 104 36.81 -26.14 10.06
C VAL A 104 37.73 -24.94 9.83
N LYS A 105 37.97 -24.15 10.88
CA LYS A 105 39.01 -23.12 10.85
C LYS A 105 40.38 -23.79 11.00
N THR A 106 41.04 -24.10 9.90
CA THR A 106 42.49 -24.33 9.91
C THR A 106 43.19 -23.01 10.18
N ASN A 107 43.84 -22.87 11.33
CA ASN A 107 44.79 -21.77 11.54
C ASN A 107 45.92 -21.87 10.49
N PRO A 108 46.46 -20.75 10.01
CA PRO A 108 47.67 -20.78 9.19
C PRO A 108 48.80 -21.49 9.94
N ILE A 109 49.55 -22.34 9.24
CA ILE A 109 50.80 -22.89 9.76
C ILE A 109 51.76 -21.70 9.98
N PRO A 110 52.44 -21.60 11.15
CA PRO A 110 53.43 -20.54 11.38
C PRO A 110 54.50 -20.55 10.29
N ALA A 111 54.83 -19.37 9.76
CA ALA A 111 55.85 -19.26 8.71
C ALA A 111 57.21 -19.75 9.22
N GLU A 112 57.88 -20.57 8.41
CA GLU A 112 59.16 -21.18 8.74
C GLU A 112 60.29 -20.13 8.74
N SER A 113 61.31 -20.33 9.58
CA SER A 113 62.37 -19.35 9.82
C SER A 113 63.29 -19.16 8.60
N PRO A 114 63.86 -17.96 8.40
CA PRO A 114 64.63 -17.65 7.19
C PRO A 114 65.98 -18.39 7.14
N HIS A 115 66.20 -19.11 6.05
CA HIS A 115 67.51 -19.64 5.64
C HIS A 115 68.16 -18.79 4.53
N PRO A 116 69.50 -18.87 4.33
CA PRO A 116 70.29 -17.73 3.87
C PRO A 116 70.26 -17.44 2.35
N THR A 117 70.59 -16.19 2.02
CA THR A 117 70.74 -15.67 0.66
C THR A 117 71.85 -16.34 -0.15
N LEU A 118 71.58 -16.58 -1.44
CA LEU A 118 72.58 -16.85 -2.47
C LEU A 118 72.77 -15.63 -3.41
N PRO A 119 73.90 -15.51 -4.13
CA PRO A 119 74.36 -14.22 -4.65
C PRO A 119 73.70 -13.73 -5.96
N ASN A 120 73.73 -12.41 -6.11
CA ASN A 120 73.25 -11.63 -7.24
C ASN A 120 73.95 -11.98 -8.58
N GLN A 121 73.18 -12.20 -9.66
CA GLN A 121 73.69 -12.23 -11.03
C GLN A 121 72.99 -11.17 -11.90
N LYS A 122 73.80 -10.32 -12.53
CA LYS A 122 73.38 -9.35 -13.55
C LYS A 122 73.26 -10.05 -14.91
N ILE A 123 72.24 -9.68 -15.69
CA ILE A 123 72.22 -9.78 -17.15
C ILE A 123 71.78 -8.42 -17.72
N GLN A 124 72.28 -8.04 -18.89
CA GLN A 124 72.25 -6.68 -19.42
C GLN A 124 71.06 -6.41 -20.38
N GLU A 125 70.76 -5.12 -20.59
CA GLU A 125 69.83 -4.63 -21.62
C GLU A 125 70.47 -4.52 -23.02
N SER A 126 69.60 -4.27 -24.02
CA SER A 126 69.86 -3.93 -25.44
C SER A 126 70.34 -5.11 -26.31
N GLN A 127 69.73 -5.37 -27.47
CA GLN A 127 69.66 -4.48 -28.64
C GLN A 127 68.30 -4.50 -29.38
N LYS A 128 68.19 -3.63 -30.41
CA LYS A 128 67.02 -3.36 -31.26
C LYS A 128 67.43 -3.37 -32.75
N VAL A 129 66.43 -3.23 -33.64
CA VAL A 129 66.44 -2.97 -35.12
C VAL A 129 66.00 -4.20 -35.93
N ASP A 130 64.79 -4.23 -36.55
CA ASP A 130 64.30 -3.55 -37.79
C ASP A 130 64.86 -4.20 -39.08
N HIS A 131 64.16 -4.36 -40.22
CA HIS A 131 62.91 -3.83 -40.81
C HIS A 131 62.06 -4.96 -41.48
N GLY A 132 60.85 -4.78 -42.04
CA GLY A 132 59.94 -3.64 -42.13
C GLY A 132 58.87 -3.78 -43.25
N TRP A 133 58.17 -2.67 -43.55
CA TRP A 133 57.11 -2.49 -44.58
C TRP A 133 55.71 -3.10 -44.25
N GLU A 134 54.58 -2.73 -44.88
CA GLU A 134 53.91 -1.43 -45.14
C GLU A 134 52.47 -1.73 -45.72
N ILE A 135 51.46 -0.86 -45.98
CA ILE A 135 51.18 0.60 -45.90
C ILE A 135 49.65 0.80 -45.56
N LEU A 136 49.17 2.06 -45.48
CA LEU A 136 47.76 2.58 -45.52
C LEU A 136 46.87 2.43 -44.25
N SER A 137 46.07 3.44 -43.84
CA SER A 137 46.00 4.88 -44.18
C SER A 137 45.04 5.66 -43.21
N HIS A 138 45.12 7.02 -43.23
CA HIS A 138 44.21 8.00 -42.57
C HIS A 138 44.21 8.02 -41.03
N SER A 139 44.63 9.08 -40.31
CA SER A 139 44.10 10.47 -40.19
C SER A 139 42.67 10.54 -39.61
N ASP A 140 42.34 11.28 -38.55
CA ASP A 140 43.00 12.49 -38.01
C ASP A 140 42.72 12.74 -36.50
N LYS A 141 43.18 13.88 -35.97
CA LYS A 141 43.08 14.27 -34.54
C LYS A 141 41.65 14.57 -34.08
N ILE A 142 41.29 14.14 -32.87
CA ILE A 142 40.17 14.71 -32.09
C ILE A 142 40.67 15.04 -30.68
N ALA A 143 40.27 16.21 -30.16
CA ALA A 143 40.79 16.78 -28.92
C ALA A 143 40.11 16.24 -27.65
N PHE A 144 40.84 16.25 -26.54
CA PHE A 144 40.31 15.93 -25.21
C PHE A 144 39.62 17.18 -24.63
N GLN A 145 38.29 17.20 -24.59
CA GLN A 145 37.51 18.34 -24.08
C GLN A 145 36.64 17.90 -22.90
N ALA A 146 36.96 18.43 -21.71
CA ALA A 146 36.23 18.13 -20.48
C ALA A 146 34.99 19.05 -20.36
N GLU A 147 33.79 18.47 -20.44
CA GLU A 147 32.56 19.23 -20.24
C GLU A 147 32.27 19.48 -18.76
N ILE A 148 32.10 20.75 -18.39
CA ILE A 148 31.56 21.17 -17.11
C ILE A 148 30.03 21.20 -17.24
N PRO A 149 29.25 20.48 -16.41
CA PRO A 149 27.80 20.44 -16.52
C PRO A 149 27.16 21.79 -16.16
N ALA A 150 26.35 22.32 -17.07
CA ALA A 150 25.58 23.55 -16.92
C ALA A 150 24.50 23.47 -15.81
N PRO A 151 24.03 24.62 -15.27
CA PRO A 151 23.08 24.64 -14.15
C PRO A 151 21.72 24.02 -14.47
N HIS A 152 21.05 23.50 -13.44
CA HIS A 152 19.87 22.64 -13.57
C HIS A 152 18.63 23.34 -14.18
N GLY A 153 18.14 22.80 -15.29
CA GLY A 153 16.75 23.00 -15.71
C GLY A 153 15.76 22.36 -14.72
N PHE A 154 14.56 22.93 -14.63
CA PHE A 154 13.52 22.51 -13.68
C PHE A 154 12.90 21.14 -14.04
N ASP A 155 13.40 20.07 -13.44
CA ASP A 155 12.85 18.73 -13.57
C ASP A 155 11.62 18.53 -12.67
N TRP A 156 10.43 18.69 -13.25
CA TRP A 156 9.15 18.49 -12.56
C TRP A 156 8.95 17.05 -12.04
N LYS A 157 9.64 16.03 -12.60
CA LYS A 157 9.51 14.64 -12.14
C LYS A 157 10.25 14.42 -10.82
N LYS A 158 11.43 15.05 -10.66
CA LYS A 158 12.08 15.20 -9.35
C LYS A 158 11.16 15.94 -8.37
N SER A 159 10.59 17.08 -8.76
CA SER A 159 9.65 17.84 -7.92
C SER A 159 8.46 16.99 -7.43
N ALA A 160 7.81 16.23 -8.32
CA ALA A 160 6.70 15.33 -7.96
C ALA A 160 7.12 14.20 -6.99
N SER A 161 8.35 13.66 -7.12
CA SER A 161 8.89 12.66 -6.19
C SER A 161 9.14 13.21 -4.78
N TYR A 162 9.38 14.51 -4.63
CA TYR A 162 9.49 15.12 -3.30
C TYR A 162 8.14 15.18 -2.57
N ILE A 163 7.04 15.29 -3.32
CA ILE A 163 5.65 15.28 -2.81
C ILE A 163 5.14 13.84 -2.58
N GLY A 164 5.84 12.82 -3.11
CA GLY A 164 5.53 11.40 -2.88
C GLY A 164 4.59 10.76 -3.91
N LEU A 165 4.29 11.45 -5.01
CA LEU A 165 3.43 10.97 -6.10
C LEU A 165 4.10 9.91 -7.00
N SER A 166 5.39 9.62 -6.79
CA SER A 166 6.15 8.64 -7.57
C SER A 166 7.28 7.99 -6.75
N ARG A 167 7.58 6.72 -7.04
CA ARG A 167 8.73 5.99 -6.45
C ARG A 167 10.04 6.36 -7.16
N PRO A 168 11.21 6.24 -6.49
CA PRO A 168 12.51 6.40 -7.15
C PRO A 168 12.69 5.42 -8.31
N THR A 169 13.32 5.87 -9.39
CA THR A 169 13.47 5.10 -10.63
C THR A 169 14.62 4.08 -10.54
N GLU A 170 14.29 2.79 -10.56
CA GLU A 170 15.23 1.77 -11.03
C GLU A 170 15.45 1.93 -12.54
N ILE A 171 16.68 1.65 -13.00
CA ILE A 171 17.00 1.56 -14.43
C ILE A 171 16.34 0.31 -14.99
N ASP A 172 15.48 0.50 -15.99
CA ASP A 172 14.51 -0.49 -16.42
C ASP A 172 14.91 -1.18 -17.72
N THR A 173 14.68 -2.49 -17.77
CA THR A 173 14.92 -3.35 -18.94
C THR A 173 13.69 -4.24 -19.23
N ASN A 174 12.48 -3.75 -18.92
CA ASN A 174 11.18 -4.36 -19.25
C ASN A 174 10.24 -3.36 -19.95
N SER A 175 10.63 -2.84 -21.12
CA SER A 175 9.86 -1.84 -21.89
C SER A 175 8.37 -2.19 -22.07
N THR A 176 8.05 -3.48 -22.21
CA THR A 176 6.69 -4.00 -22.39
C THR A 176 5.76 -3.81 -21.19
N LYS A 177 6.28 -3.74 -19.96
CA LYS A 177 5.44 -3.59 -18.74
C LYS A 177 5.05 -2.14 -18.44
N LYS A 178 5.85 -1.16 -18.85
CA LYS A 178 5.51 0.26 -18.63
C LYS A 178 4.33 0.70 -19.48
N THR A 179 4.28 0.28 -20.74
CA THR A 179 3.22 0.66 -21.69
C THR A 179 1.83 0.33 -21.16
N SER A 180 1.61 -0.87 -20.62
CA SER A 180 0.31 -1.26 -20.06
C SER A 180 -0.05 -0.46 -18.80
N HIS A 181 0.90 -0.14 -17.92
CA HIS A 181 0.65 0.71 -16.76
C HIS A 181 0.27 2.14 -17.17
N HIS A 182 0.97 2.73 -18.14
CA HIS A 182 0.65 4.06 -18.65
C HIS A 182 -0.71 4.10 -19.37
N ILE A 183 -1.09 3.03 -20.10
CA ILE A 183 -2.43 2.89 -20.68
C ILE A 183 -3.51 2.85 -19.58
N ILE A 184 -3.34 2.04 -18.53
CA ILE A 184 -4.30 1.96 -17.42
C ILE A 184 -4.46 3.33 -16.72
N VAL A 185 -3.36 4.02 -16.43
CA VAL A 185 -3.39 5.37 -15.84
C VAL A 185 -4.09 6.37 -16.78
N GLY A 186 -3.82 6.30 -18.09
CA GLY A 186 -4.50 7.11 -19.09
C GLY A 186 -6.02 6.88 -19.15
N ILE A 187 -6.46 5.61 -19.08
CA ILE A 187 -7.88 5.24 -19.02
C ILE A 187 -8.54 5.78 -17.75
N ILE A 188 -7.90 5.63 -16.58
CA ILE A 188 -8.43 6.15 -15.31
C ILE A 188 -8.58 7.67 -15.37
N ILE A 189 -7.56 8.40 -15.86
CA ILE A 189 -7.63 9.86 -16.01
C ILE A 189 -8.73 10.25 -17.01
N PHE A 190 -8.83 9.57 -18.15
CA PHE A 190 -9.88 9.83 -19.14
C PHE A 190 -11.29 9.63 -18.56
N VAL A 191 -11.53 8.53 -17.84
CA VAL A 191 -12.83 8.25 -17.20
C VAL A 191 -13.15 9.29 -16.13
N VAL A 192 -12.19 9.65 -15.27
CA VAL A 192 -12.38 10.69 -14.25
C VAL A 192 -12.70 12.05 -14.87
N VAL A 193 -11.98 12.47 -15.92
CA VAL A 193 -12.23 13.74 -16.62
C VAL A 193 -13.59 13.71 -17.33
N PHE A 194 -13.91 12.62 -18.05
CA PHE A 194 -15.19 12.46 -18.75
C PHE A 194 -16.37 12.51 -17.78
N LEU A 195 -16.35 11.74 -16.70
CA LEU A 195 -17.42 11.75 -15.69
C LEU A 195 -17.49 13.10 -14.95
N SER A 196 -16.37 13.79 -14.75
CA SER A 196 -16.37 15.16 -14.19
C SER A 196 -17.07 16.15 -15.14
N LEU A 197 -16.82 16.07 -16.44
CA LEU A 197 -17.51 16.92 -17.43
C LEU A 197 -19.02 16.61 -17.51
N VAL A 198 -19.40 15.33 -17.47
CA VAL A 198 -20.81 14.91 -17.40
C VAL A 198 -21.48 15.46 -16.13
N LEU A 199 -20.83 15.32 -14.97
CA LEU A 199 -21.34 15.84 -13.70
C LEU A 199 -21.45 17.38 -13.71
N ILE A 200 -20.45 18.09 -14.21
CA ILE A 200 -20.47 19.56 -14.32
C ILE A 200 -21.63 19.99 -15.24
N SER A 201 -21.86 19.29 -16.35
CA SER A 201 -23.03 19.53 -17.21
C SER A 201 -24.35 19.33 -16.46
N ILE A 202 -24.51 18.22 -15.73
CA ILE A 202 -25.73 17.94 -14.94
C ILE A 202 -25.96 19.04 -13.88
N LEU A 203 -24.93 19.41 -13.12
CA LEU A 203 -25.01 20.42 -12.06
C LEU A 203 -25.34 21.81 -12.63
N THR A 204 -24.66 22.24 -13.69
CA THR A 204 -24.87 23.57 -14.30
C THR A 204 -26.17 23.66 -15.10
N SER A 205 -26.66 22.57 -15.69
CA SER A 205 -28.01 22.52 -16.28
C SER A 205 -29.11 22.49 -15.21
N SER A 206 -28.88 21.88 -14.03
CA SER A 206 -29.87 21.82 -12.96
C SER A 206 -29.93 23.07 -12.06
N LEU A 207 -28.86 23.86 -11.98
CA LEU A 207 -28.71 24.97 -11.02
C LEU A 207 -28.37 26.32 -11.67
N GLY A 208 -28.01 26.33 -12.97
CA GLY A 208 -27.30 27.44 -13.57
C GLY A 208 -25.81 27.49 -13.19
N ILE A 209 -25.00 28.20 -13.98
CA ILE A 209 -23.54 28.22 -13.82
C ILE A 209 -23.12 28.87 -12.49
N ILE A 210 -23.69 30.02 -12.15
CA ILE A 210 -23.28 30.79 -10.95
C ILE A 210 -23.67 30.05 -9.66
N PRO A 211 -24.91 29.57 -9.45
CA PRO A 211 -25.25 28.85 -8.22
C PRO A 211 -24.50 27.53 -8.08
N ALA A 212 -24.29 26.77 -9.17
CA ALA A 212 -23.46 25.57 -9.15
C ALA A 212 -22.02 25.85 -8.71
N PHE A 213 -21.40 26.94 -9.21
CA PHE A 213 -20.03 27.30 -8.85
C PHE A 213 -19.90 27.76 -7.39
N VAL A 214 -20.83 28.59 -6.90
CA VAL A 214 -20.86 29.01 -5.49
C VAL A 214 -21.08 27.80 -4.57
N ALA A 215 -22.05 26.95 -4.89
CA ALA A 215 -22.34 25.73 -4.13
C ALA A 215 -21.15 24.75 -4.13
N ALA A 216 -20.42 24.63 -5.24
CA ALA A 216 -19.21 23.82 -5.32
C ALA A 216 -18.10 24.32 -4.38
N ILE A 217 -17.84 25.64 -4.33
CA ILE A 217 -16.87 26.20 -3.37
C ILE A 217 -17.29 25.90 -1.93
N VAL A 218 -18.57 26.12 -1.60
CA VAL A 218 -19.12 25.93 -0.25
C VAL A 218 -19.17 24.46 0.17
N ALA A 219 -19.23 23.51 -0.78
CA ALA A 219 -19.20 22.07 -0.49
C ALA A 219 -17.79 21.46 -0.44
N PHE A 220 -16.89 21.83 -1.37
CA PHE A 220 -15.54 21.26 -1.43
C PHE A 220 -14.59 21.85 -0.37
N LEU A 221 -14.72 23.13 0.00
CA LEU A 221 -13.84 23.73 1.01
C LEU A 221 -13.95 23.05 2.39
N PRO A 222 -15.14 22.73 2.94
CA PRO A 222 -15.27 21.97 4.18
C PRO A 222 -14.82 20.50 4.05
N ALA A 223 -15.00 19.86 2.89
CA ALA A 223 -14.59 18.47 2.66
C ALA A 223 -13.07 18.26 2.87
N CYS A 224 -12.26 19.27 2.52
CA CYS A 224 -10.82 19.32 2.81
C CYS A 224 -10.47 19.27 4.31
N PHE A 225 -11.42 19.57 5.20
CA PHE A 225 -11.28 19.43 6.66
C PHE A 225 -11.91 18.14 7.18
N TYR A 226 -13.08 17.72 6.66
CA TYR A 226 -13.73 16.46 7.06
C TYR A 226 -12.91 15.21 6.69
N ILE A 227 -11.98 15.31 5.74
CA ILE A 227 -11.04 14.23 5.41
C ILE A 227 -9.97 14.01 6.52
N LEU A 228 -9.69 15.03 7.34
CA LEU A 228 -8.58 15.01 8.29
C LEU A 228 -8.78 14.00 9.44
N PRO A 229 -9.97 13.86 10.08
CA PRO A 229 -10.21 12.79 11.05
C PRO A 229 -10.00 11.38 10.48
N LEU A 230 -10.39 11.14 9.22
CA LEU A 230 -10.23 9.84 8.56
C LEU A 230 -8.74 9.50 8.30
N ILE A 231 -7.97 10.45 7.77
CA ILE A 231 -6.51 10.28 7.56
C ILE A 231 -5.76 10.19 8.89
N PHE A 232 -6.21 10.90 9.93
CA PHE A 232 -5.58 10.91 11.25
C PHE A 232 -5.81 9.62 12.05
N LEU A 233 -6.97 8.99 11.85
CA LEU A 233 -7.29 7.66 12.37
C LEU A 233 -6.24 6.64 11.91
N ASP A 234 -5.88 6.74 10.63
CA ASP A 234 -4.99 5.86 9.87
C ASP A 234 -3.48 6.15 10.05
N ARG A 235 -3.06 6.54 11.25
CA ARG A 235 -1.67 6.98 11.48
C ARG A 235 -0.64 5.86 11.59
N TYR A 236 -1.05 4.59 11.59
CA TYR A 236 -0.16 3.44 11.82
C TYR A 236 0.25 2.73 10.54
N ASP A 237 -0.66 2.53 9.59
CA ASP A 237 -0.31 2.18 8.23
C ASP A 237 -1.07 3.00 7.18
N PRO A 238 -0.79 4.32 7.09
CA PRO A 238 -1.58 5.23 6.28
C PRO A 238 -1.72 4.76 4.84
N GLU A 239 -2.96 4.67 4.37
CA GLU A 239 -3.32 4.19 3.04
C GLU A 239 -2.63 5.01 1.93
N PRO A 240 -2.37 4.42 0.75
CA PRO A 240 -1.70 5.14 -0.32
C PRO A 240 -2.66 6.16 -0.93
N ALA A 241 -2.30 7.45 -0.83
CA ALA A 241 -3.17 8.59 -1.18
C ALA A 241 -3.81 8.55 -2.58
N TRP A 242 -3.26 7.77 -3.53
CA TRP A 242 -3.88 7.57 -4.84
C TRP A 242 -5.08 6.61 -4.81
N LEU A 243 -5.13 5.62 -3.90
CA LEU A 243 -6.35 4.83 -3.63
C LEU A 243 -7.38 5.67 -2.88
N LEU A 244 -6.96 6.52 -1.92
CA LEU A 244 -7.87 7.46 -1.27
C LEU A 244 -8.47 8.45 -2.29
N ALA A 245 -7.68 8.97 -3.23
CA ALA A 245 -8.18 9.81 -4.33
C ALA A 245 -9.12 9.04 -5.28
N LEU A 246 -8.82 7.77 -5.61
CA LEU A 246 -9.69 6.90 -6.41
C LEU A 246 -11.03 6.63 -5.69
N ALA A 247 -10.98 6.37 -4.38
CA ALA A 247 -12.14 6.14 -3.52
C ALA A 247 -13.04 7.39 -3.44
N PHE A 248 -12.44 8.56 -3.22
CA PHE A 248 -13.16 9.84 -3.25
C PHE A 248 -13.79 10.10 -4.62
N ALA A 249 -13.03 9.88 -5.71
CA ALA A 249 -13.53 10.05 -7.08
C ALA A 249 -14.65 9.06 -7.44
N TRP A 250 -14.61 7.82 -6.94
CA TRP A 250 -15.71 6.86 -7.09
C TRP A 250 -16.98 7.39 -6.44
N GLY A 251 -16.88 7.89 -5.20
CA GLY A 251 -18.01 8.51 -4.50
C GLY A 251 -18.56 9.73 -5.23
N ALA A 252 -17.68 10.69 -5.54
CA ALA A 252 -18.04 11.98 -6.14
C ALA A 252 -18.58 11.87 -7.57
N LEU A 253 -18.13 10.89 -8.35
CA LEU A 253 -18.50 10.75 -9.77
C LEU A 253 -19.42 9.55 -10.01
N VAL A 254 -18.93 8.33 -9.79
CA VAL A 254 -19.64 7.10 -10.20
C VAL A 254 -20.91 6.91 -9.36
N ALA A 255 -20.79 6.98 -8.04
CA ALA A 255 -21.92 6.75 -7.14
C ALA A 255 -22.98 7.87 -7.25
N VAL A 256 -22.58 9.13 -7.35
CA VAL A 256 -23.52 10.25 -7.55
C VAL A 256 -24.23 10.17 -8.91
N ILE A 257 -23.52 9.99 -10.03
CA ILE A 257 -24.16 9.96 -11.36
C ILE A 257 -25.16 8.81 -11.46
N PHE A 258 -24.81 7.62 -10.95
CA PHE A 258 -25.72 6.48 -10.88
C PHE A 258 -26.95 6.78 -10.02
N SER A 259 -26.75 7.36 -8.84
CA SER A 259 -27.84 7.60 -7.90
C SER A 259 -28.79 8.72 -8.34
N ILE A 260 -28.27 9.78 -8.97
CA ILE A 260 -29.10 10.81 -9.64
C ILE A 260 -30.00 10.16 -10.70
N PHE A 261 -29.46 9.30 -11.56
CA PHE A 261 -30.25 8.61 -12.58
C PHE A 261 -31.36 7.73 -11.96
N VAL A 262 -31.02 6.85 -11.03
CA VAL A 262 -32.00 5.93 -10.42
C VAL A 262 -33.05 6.69 -9.61
N ASN A 263 -32.65 7.64 -8.77
CA ASN A 263 -33.58 8.43 -7.97
C ASN A 263 -34.48 9.32 -8.84
N THR A 264 -34.01 9.80 -10.00
CA THR A 264 -34.88 10.53 -10.94
C THR A 264 -35.97 9.60 -11.50
N MET A 265 -35.61 8.38 -11.93
CA MET A 265 -36.58 7.39 -12.43
C MET A 265 -37.59 6.95 -11.36
N VAL A 266 -37.15 6.73 -10.12
CA VAL A 266 -38.05 6.38 -9.01
C VAL A 266 -38.91 7.58 -8.58
N SER A 267 -38.37 8.81 -8.57
CA SER A 267 -39.15 10.01 -8.23
C SER A 267 -40.28 10.29 -9.24
N ILE A 268 -40.11 9.92 -10.50
CA ILE A 268 -41.15 10.05 -11.54
C ILE A 268 -42.22 8.95 -11.41
N THR A 269 -41.85 7.75 -10.96
CA THR A 269 -42.75 6.57 -10.97
C THR A 269 -43.44 6.29 -9.63
N LEU A 270 -42.76 6.51 -8.50
CA LEU A 270 -43.27 6.28 -7.14
C LEU A 270 -43.36 7.56 -6.29
N GLY A 271 -42.98 8.72 -6.86
CA GLY A 271 -43.03 10.03 -6.21
C GLY A 271 -41.75 10.37 -5.42
N PRO A 272 -41.55 11.67 -5.11
CA PRO A 272 -40.31 12.17 -4.52
C PRO A 272 -40.03 11.61 -3.13
N THR A 273 -41.05 11.41 -2.28
CA THR A 273 -40.87 10.88 -0.92
C THR A 273 -40.40 9.42 -0.94
N ALA A 274 -40.97 8.57 -1.80
CA ALA A 274 -40.50 7.19 -1.97
C ALA A 274 -39.07 7.16 -2.54
N SER A 275 -38.75 8.08 -3.46
CA SER A 275 -37.39 8.23 -3.95
C SER A 275 -36.40 8.64 -2.85
N ALA A 276 -36.70 9.64 -2.03
CA ALA A 276 -35.79 10.16 -1.02
C ALA A 276 -35.64 9.24 0.21
N VAL A 277 -36.73 8.61 0.66
CA VAL A 277 -36.74 7.84 1.92
C VAL A 277 -36.45 6.34 1.70
N ILE A 278 -36.67 5.80 0.49
CA ILE A 278 -36.50 4.36 0.20
C ILE A 278 -35.46 4.12 -0.89
N SER A 279 -35.62 4.71 -2.09
CA SER A 279 -34.69 4.48 -3.21
C SER A 279 -33.28 4.96 -2.92
N ALA A 280 -33.15 6.24 -2.52
CA ALA A 280 -31.86 6.89 -2.28
C ALA A 280 -30.99 6.08 -1.30
N PRO A 281 -31.45 5.74 -0.07
CA PRO A 281 -30.70 4.86 0.84
C PRO A 281 -30.23 3.55 0.22
N ILE A 282 -31.10 2.84 -0.52
CA ILE A 282 -30.77 1.56 -1.15
C ILE A 282 -29.68 1.74 -2.21
N PHE A 283 -29.91 2.59 -3.21
CA PHE A 283 -29.05 2.70 -4.39
C PHE A 283 -27.78 3.53 -4.15
N GLU A 284 -27.80 4.45 -3.19
CA GLU A 284 -26.63 5.24 -2.81
C GLU A 284 -25.67 4.44 -1.94
N GLU A 285 -26.14 3.73 -0.91
CA GLU A 285 -25.26 2.86 -0.13
C GLU A 285 -24.78 1.65 -0.95
N ALA A 286 -25.56 1.18 -1.93
CA ALA A 286 -25.12 0.15 -2.87
C ALA A 286 -24.04 0.67 -3.83
N SER A 287 -24.20 1.87 -4.39
CA SER A 287 -23.21 2.42 -5.33
C SER A 287 -21.93 2.91 -4.64
N LYS A 288 -22.01 3.45 -3.42
CA LYS A 288 -20.85 3.68 -2.54
C LYS A 288 -20.18 2.35 -2.17
N GLY A 289 -20.97 1.37 -1.72
CA GLY A 289 -20.52 0.03 -1.34
C GLY A 289 -19.85 -0.75 -2.47
N ALA A 290 -20.28 -0.56 -3.73
CA ALA A 290 -19.63 -1.18 -4.89
C ALA A 290 -18.16 -0.74 -5.04
N GLY A 291 -17.84 0.52 -4.78
CA GLY A 291 -16.45 1.01 -4.78
C GLY A 291 -15.61 0.37 -3.68
N LEU A 292 -16.20 0.21 -2.49
CA LEU A 292 -15.57 -0.49 -1.37
C LEU A 292 -15.31 -1.97 -1.69
N LEU A 293 -16.25 -2.65 -2.36
CA LEU A 293 -16.09 -4.04 -2.79
C LEU A 293 -15.02 -4.18 -3.89
N ILE A 294 -14.87 -3.20 -4.78
CA ILE A 294 -13.77 -3.14 -5.76
C ILE A 294 -12.42 -3.06 -5.03
N LEU A 295 -12.31 -2.22 -3.98
CA LEU A 295 -11.10 -2.15 -3.14
C LEU A 295 -10.83 -3.49 -2.43
N LEU A 296 -11.85 -4.08 -1.78
CA LEU A 296 -11.77 -5.39 -1.12
C LEU A 296 -11.44 -6.56 -2.06
N ILE A 297 -11.75 -6.46 -3.36
CA ILE A 297 -11.48 -7.52 -4.35
C ILE A 297 -10.10 -7.34 -5.01
N PHE A 298 -9.79 -6.14 -5.50
CA PHE A 298 -8.60 -5.90 -6.32
C PHE A 298 -7.40 -5.36 -5.54
N PHE A 299 -7.62 -4.70 -4.40
CA PHE A 299 -6.59 -3.99 -3.61
C PHE A 299 -6.37 -4.57 -2.20
N ARG A 300 -6.69 -5.86 -1.99
CA ARG A 300 -6.54 -6.72 -0.78
C ARG A 300 -5.25 -6.64 0.07
N LYS A 301 -4.24 -5.87 -0.36
CA LYS A 301 -2.96 -5.63 0.33
C LYS A 301 -2.89 -4.27 1.04
N GLU A 302 -3.73 -3.33 0.60
CA GLU A 302 -3.99 -2.01 1.18
C GLU A 302 -5.50 -2.01 1.54
N PHE A 303 -5.90 -3.07 2.26
CA PHE A 303 -7.23 -3.37 2.85
C PHE A 303 -7.11 -4.74 3.57
N ASP A 304 -6.78 -4.76 4.86
CA ASP A 304 -6.61 -5.97 5.67
C ASP A 304 -7.16 -5.99 7.13
N ASP A 305 -7.71 -4.87 7.66
CA ASP A 305 -8.51 -4.85 8.90
C ASP A 305 -9.82 -4.02 8.87
N ILE A 306 -10.40 -3.74 10.05
CA ILE A 306 -11.69 -3.02 10.23
C ILE A 306 -11.54 -1.51 10.00
N LEU A 307 -10.40 -0.94 10.33
CA LEU A 307 -10.13 0.49 10.25
C LEU A 307 -10.06 0.92 8.78
N ASP A 308 -9.34 0.20 7.94
CA ASP A 308 -9.25 0.42 6.48
C ASP A 308 -10.66 0.43 5.86
N GLY A 309 -11.51 -0.48 6.32
CA GLY A 309 -12.93 -0.54 5.95
C GLY A 309 -13.68 0.74 6.28
N ILE A 310 -13.52 1.28 7.50
CA ILE A 310 -14.09 2.58 7.92
C ILE A 310 -13.50 3.73 7.08
N ILE A 311 -12.18 3.74 6.86
CA ILE A 311 -11.47 4.80 6.14
C ILE A 311 -11.92 4.85 4.69
N TYR A 312 -11.82 3.76 3.93
CA TYR A 312 -12.23 3.73 2.52
C TYR A 312 -13.73 3.98 2.34
N ALA A 313 -14.58 3.41 3.19
CA ALA A 313 -16.02 3.68 3.14
C ALA A 313 -16.32 5.16 3.41
N GLY A 314 -15.68 5.74 4.43
CA GLY A 314 -15.82 7.15 4.77
C GLY A 314 -15.30 8.09 3.69
N ILE A 315 -14.22 7.73 2.99
CA ILE A 315 -13.66 8.53 1.89
C ILE A 315 -14.55 8.47 0.64
N ILE A 316 -15.14 7.31 0.31
CA ILE A 316 -16.17 7.18 -0.73
C ILE A 316 -17.41 8.01 -0.37
N ALA A 317 -17.89 7.87 0.86
CA ALA A 317 -19.07 8.59 1.34
C ALA A 317 -18.85 10.12 1.39
N LEU A 318 -17.66 10.57 1.79
CA LEU A 318 -17.29 11.99 1.77
C LEU A 318 -17.23 12.53 0.35
N GLY A 319 -16.68 11.77 -0.61
CA GLY A 319 -16.72 12.14 -2.03
C GLY A 319 -18.15 12.32 -2.56
N PHE A 320 -19.02 11.36 -2.25
CA PHE A 320 -20.45 11.44 -2.59
C PHE A 320 -21.12 12.67 -1.94
N ALA A 321 -21.01 12.80 -0.62
CA ALA A 321 -21.65 13.88 0.16
C ALA A 321 -21.15 15.27 -0.25
N THR A 322 -19.89 15.39 -0.67
CA THR A 322 -19.33 16.65 -1.20
C THR A 322 -20.09 17.10 -2.44
N VAL A 323 -20.32 16.19 -3.40
CA VAL A 323 -21.04 16.53 -4.65
C VAL A 323 -22.54 16.64 -4.43
N GLU A 324 -23.14 15.78 -3.59
CA GLU A 324 -24.55 15.89 -3.22
C GLU A 324 -24.86 17.25 -2.56
N ASN A 325 -23.97 17.72 -1.66
CA ASN A 325 -24.08 19.05 -1.06
C ASN A 325 -24.08 20.18 -2.09
N VAL A 326 -23.47 20.03 -3.27
CA VAL A 326 -23.57 21.05 -4.35
C VAL A 326 -25.02 21.21 -4.83
N LEU A 327 -25.79 20.12 -4.91
CA LEU A 327 -27.21 20.18 -5.28
C LEU A 327 -28.04 20.84 -4.18
N TYR A 328 -27.84 20.48 -2.91
CA TYR A 328 -28.59 21.08 -1.80
C TYR A 328 -28.25 22.56 -1.61
N TYR A 329 -26.96 22.92 -1.61
CA TYR A 329 -26.52 24.31 -1.47
C TYR A 329 -26.93 25.17 -2.68
N GLY A 330 -26.90 24.60 -3.90
CA GLY A 330 -27.36 25.28 -5.10
C GLY A 330 -28.85 25.57 -5.10
N ARG A 331 -29.68 24.59 -4.70
CA ARG A 331 -31.14 24.76 -4.55
C ARG A 331 -31.47 25.76 -3.44
N ALA A 332 -30.85 25.64 -2.27
CA ALA A 332 -31.07 26.56 -1.16
C ALA A 332 -30.67 28.01 -1.50
N LEU A 333 -29.65 28.20 -2.34
CA LEU A 333 -29.25 29.51 -2.88
C LEU A 333 -30.25 30.07 -3.90
N LEU A 334 -30.89 29.22 -4.71
CA LEU A 334 -31.94 29.60 -5.66
C LEU A 334 -33.27 29.94 -4.96
N GLU A 335 -33.64 29.15 -3.96
CA GLU A 335 -34.94 29.23 -3.25
C GLU A 335 -34.95 30.28 -2.14
N GLY A 336 -33.86 30.37 -1.36
CA GLY A 336 -33.76 31.23 -0.17
C GLY A 336 -32.59 32.22 -0.19
N GLY A 337 -31.91 32.38 -1.33
CA GLY A 337 -30.74 33.24 -1.46
C GLY A 337 -29.58 32.85 -0.53
N ILE A 338 -28.76 33.83 -0.15
CA ILE A 338 -27.64 33.61 0.78
C ILE A 338 -28.13 33.09 2.14
N THR A 339 -29.31 33.51 2.60
CA THR A 339 -29.92 33.03 3.85
C THR A 339 -30.26 31.54 3.79
N GLY A 340 -30.91 31.08 2.71
CA GLY A 340 -31.21 29.67 2.48
C GLY A 340 -29.93 28.84 2.42
N LEU A 341 -28.95 29.28 1.62
CA LEU A 341 -27.62 28.67 1.55
C LEU A 341 -26.96 28.52 2.94
N LEU A 342 -26.97 29.56 3.77
CA LEU A 342 -26.37 29.53 5.10
C LEU A 342 -27.10 28.58 6.06
N ILE A 343 -28.44 28.53 6.02
CA ILE A 343 -29.23 27.59 6.83
C ILE A 343 -28.91 26.14 6.42
N THR A 344 -28.94 25.83 5.12
CA THR A 344 -28.64 24.48 4.62
C THR A 344 -27.18 24.09 4.86
N PHE A 345 -26.24 25.04 4.78
CA PHE A 345 -24.84 24.84 5.16
C PHE A 345 -24.66 24.50 6.64
N ILE A 346 -25.37 25.17 7.55
CA ILE A 346 -25.33 24.83 8.98
C ILE A 346 -25.92 23.44 9.21
N VAL A 347 -27.10 23.14 8.67
CA VAL A 347 -27.75 21.83 8.86
C VAL A 347 -26.91 20.68 8.28
N ARG A 348 -26.49 20.76 7.01
CA ARG A 348 -25.81 19.65 6.34
C ARG A 348 -24.29 19.62 6.56
N GLY A 349 -23.66 20.79 6.72
CA GLY A 349 -22.20 20.94 6.88
C GLY A 349 -21.72 21.10 8.32
N ALA A 350 -22.50 21.68 9.22
CA ALA A 350 -22.09 21.82 10.63
C ALA A 350 -22.70 20.74 11.53
N LEU A 351 -23.98 20.39 11.35
CA LEU A 351 -24.66 19.38 12.18
C LEU A 351 -24.47 17.95 11.64
N SER A 352 -24.66 17.70 10.34
CA SER A 352 -24.55 16.35 9.76
C SER A 352 -23.34 16.05 8.83
N PRO A 353 -22.13 16.63 8.99
CA PRO A 353 -21.03 16.44 8.03
C PRO A 353 -20.53 14.99 7.91
N PHE A 354 -20.80 14.15 8.90
CA PHE A 354 -20.38 12.75 8.95
C PHE A 354 -21.53 11.73 8.83
N ALA A 355 -22.76 12.15 8.49
CA ALA A 355 -23.91 11.25 8.37
C ALA A 355 -23.65 10.12 7.35
N HIS A 356 -23.46 10.45 6.07
CA HIS A 356 -23.12 9.45 5.04
C HIS A 356 -21.82 8.69 5.36
N VAL A 357 -20.81 9.35 5.95
CA VAL A 357 -19.56 8.72 6.38
C VAL A 357 -19.86 7.59 7.37
N THR A 358 -20.74 7.83 8.34
CA THR A 358 -21.16 6.86 9.35
C THR A 358 -22.02 5.75 8.75
N PHE A 359 -22.95 6.09 7.85
CA PHE A 359 -23.81 5.10 7.18
C PHE A 359 -22.98 4.13 6.34
N THR A 360 -22.21 4.62 5.37
CA THR A 360 -21.39 3.75 4.49
C THR A 360 -20.30 3.02 5.28
N ALA A 361 -19.79 3.60 6.39
CA ALA A 361 -18.85 2.91 7.27
C ALA A 361 -19.42 1.66 7.94
N MET A 362 -20.75 1.44 7.99
CA MET A 362 -21.30 0.15 8.39
C MET A 362 -20.94 -0.95 7.37
N THR A 363 -21.06 -0.67 6.08
CA THR A 363 -20.53 -1.51 4.99
C THR A 363 -19.00 -1.66 5.11
N GLY A 364 -18.32 -0.57 5.47
CA GLY A 364 -16.89 -0.55 5.83
C GLY A 364 -16.50 -1.60 6.86
N ILE A 365 -17.13 -1.56 8.04
CA ILE A 365 -16.94 -2.50 9.15
C ILE A 365 -17.30 -3.92 8.72
N GLY A 366 -18.37 -4.11 7.94
CA GLY A 366 -18.75 -5.41 7.39
C GLY A 366 -17.67 -6.03 6.48
N CYS A 367 -17.11 -5.24 5.57
CA CYS A 367 -15.97 -5.62 4.72
C CYS A 367 -14.70 -5.91 5.54
N GLY A 368 -14.43 -5.11 6.57
CA GLY A 368 -13.30 -5.33 7.48
C GLY A 368 -13.41 -6.61 8.30
N LEU A 369 -14.58 -6.88 8.89
CA LEU A 369 -14.85 -8.13 9.63
C LEU A 369 -14.75 -9.36 8.72
N ALA A 370 -15.24 -9.27 7.49
CA ALA A 370 -15.01 -10.29 6.46
C ALA A 370 -13.50 -10.50 6.20
N ARG A 371 -12.74 -9.41 6.14
CA ARG A 371 -11.30 -9.40 5.83
C ARG A 371 -10.41 -9.91 6.98
N GLU A 372 -10.80 -9.69 8.24
CA GLU A 372 -10.16 -10.28 9.42
C GLU A 372 -10.45 -11.79 9.56
N SER A 373 -11.63 -12.23 9.14
CA SER A 373 -12.11 -13.59 9.40
C SER A 373 -11.54 -14.64 8.47
N HIS A 374 -11.40 -15.87 8.98
CA HIS A 374 -11.09 -17.06 8.20
C HIS A 374 -12.34 -17.87 7.81
N ASN A 375 -13.51 -17.58 8.39
CA ASN A 375 -14.76 -18.29 8.13
C ASN A 375 -15.47 -17.72 6.88
N THR A 376 -15.75 -18.56 5.89
CA THR A 376 -16.45 -18.21 4.64
C THR A 376 -17.84 -17.60 4.89
N THR A 377 -18.57 -18.07 5.89
CA THR A 377 -19.89 -17.52 6.26
C THR A 377 -19.78 -16.08 6.73
N VAL A 378 -18.78 -15.78 7.57
CA VAL A 378 -18.51 -14.41 8.05
C VAL A 378 -18.06 -13.52 6.89
N ARG A 379 -17.23 -14.05 5.98
CA ARG A 379 -16.77 -13.35 4.77
C ARG A 379 -17.89 -12.90 3.82
N ILE A 380 -19.01 -13.62 3.80
CA ILE A 380 -20.16 -13.32 2.92
C ILE A 380 -21.22 -12.51 3.67
N LEU A 381 -21.52 -12.83 4.93
CA LEU A 381 -22.61 -12.20 5.67
C LEU A 381 -22.24 -10.82 6.25
N MET A 382 -21.01 -10.60 6.72
CA MET A 382 -20.67 -9.31 7.36
C MET A 382 -20.78 -8.10 6.41
N PRO A 383 -20.33 -8.16 5.13
CA PRO A 383 -20.51 -7.05 4.20
C PRO A 383 -21.99 -6.77 3.90
N LEU A 384 -22.81 -7.83 3.80
CA LEU A 384 -24.25 -7.72 3.56
C LEU A 384 -24.98 -7.10 4.76
N ILE A 385 -24.66 -7.53 5.98
CA ILE A 385 -25.22 -6.95 7.21
C ILE A 385 -24.78 -5.49 7.37
N GLY A 386 -23.52 -5.17 7.07
CA GLY A 386 -23.01 -3.80 7.04
C GLY A 386 -23.76 -2.90 6.06
N TYR A 387 -23.99 -3.38 4.84
CA TYR A 387 -24.81 -2.69 3.83
C TYR A 387 -26.27 -2.50 4.29
N ILE A 388 -26.92 -3.54 4.83
CA ILE A 388 -28.30 -3.43 5.33
C ILE A 388 -28.38 -2.39 6.47
N ALA A 389 -27.39 -2.35 7.38
CA ALA A 389 -27.31 -1.33 8.41
C ALA A 389 -27.12 0.08 7.82
N ALA A 390 -26.26 0.24 6.81
CA ALA A 390 -26.07 1.52 6.11
C ALA A 390 -27.39 2.04 5.51
N VAL A 391 -28.12 1.18 4.80
CA VAL A 391 -29.42 1.48 4.19
C VAL A 391 -30.45 1.87 5.26
N ILE A 392 -30.56 1.12 6.36
CA ILE A 392 -31.52 1.40 7.43
C ILE A 392 -31.23 2.76 8.10
N LEU A 393 -29.96 3.06 8.39
CA LEU A 393 -29.58 4.33 9.00
C LEU A 393 -29.86 5.52 8.07
N HIS A 394 -29.49 5.40 6.79
CA HIS A 394 -29.72 6.44 5.79
C HIS A 394 -31.23 6.64 5.51
N ALA A 395 -32.03 5.57 5.45
CA ALA A 395 -33.49 5.65 5.35
C ALA A 395 -34.13 6.29 6.58
N THR A 396 -33.62 5.99 7.77
CA THR A 396 -34.06 6.62 9.02
C THR A 396 -33.74 8.12 9.00
N TRP A 397 -32.52 8.51 8.61
CA TRP A 397 -32.12 9.91 8.46
C TRP A 397 -33.01 10.67 7.46
N ASN A 398 -33.20 10.14 6.26
CA ASN A 398 -34.02 10.79 5.23
C ASN A 398 -35.50 10.85 5.62
N GLY A 399 -36.01 9.83 6.31
CA GLY A 399 -37.36 9.83 6.90
C GLY A 399 -37.55 10.92 7.95
N LEU A 400 -36.62 11.04 8.91
CA LEU A 400 -36.64 12.07 9.95
C LEU A 400 -36.48 13.49 9.37
N ALA A 401 -35.58 13.67 8.40
CA ALA A 401 -35.42 14.93 7.67
C ALA A 401 -36.69 15.33 6.91
N SER A 402 -37.46 14.36 6.41
CA SER A 402 -38.74 14.60 5.72
C SER A 402 -39.88 15.03 6.67
N LEU A 403 -39.76 14.81 7.99
CA LEU A 403 -40.72 15.31 8.99
C LEU A 403 -40.45 16.77 9.36
N GLY A 404 -39.18 17.18 9.36
CA GLY A 404 -38.76 18.56 9.61
C GLY A 404 -39.07 19.09 11.02
N GLY A 405 -38.97 20.42 11.16
CA GLY A 405 -39.36 21.15 12.36
C GLY A 405 -38.72 20.65 13.67
N GLU A 406 -39.47 20.76 14.77
CA GLU A 406 -39.05 20.31 16.10
C GLU A 406 -38.85 18.80 16.17
N VAL A 407 -39.59 18.02 15.37
CA VAL A 407 -39.48 16.55 15.31
C VAL A 407 -38.11 16.13 14.78
N PHE A 408 -37.63 16.77 13.71
CA PHE A 408 -36.28 16.55 13.19
C PHE A 408 -35.21 16.92 14.23
N LEU A 409 -35.34 18.07 14.91
CA LEU A 409 -34.37 18.50 15.93
C LEU A 409 -34.33 17.55 17.13
N LEU A 410 -35.48 17.10 17.61
CA LEU A 410 -35.57 16.12 18.70
C LEU A 410 -34.96 14.78 18.29
N ALA A 411 -35.29 14.27 17.10
CA ALA A 411 -34.76 13.00 16.62
C ALA A 411 -33.25 13.07 16.32
N TYR A 412 -32.74 14.20 15.83
CA TYR A 412 -31.31 14.45 15.68
C TYR A 412 -30.58 14.36 17.04
N LEU A 413 -31.12 15.00 18.09
CA LEU A 413 -30.52 14.99 19.43
C LEU A 413 -30.63 13.64 20.15
N VAL A 414 -31.70 12.87 19.90
CA VAL A 414 -31.99 11.61 20.62
C VAL A 414 -31.48 10.37 19.87
N LEU A 415 -31.33 10.41 18.55
CA LEU A 415 -30.89 9.27 17.73
C LEU A 415 -29.53 9.52 17.06
N GLU A 416 -29.41 10.55 16.21
CA GLU A 416 -28.19 10.78 15.41
C GLU A 416 -26.98 11.10 16.31
N VAL A 417 -27.11 12.04 17.24
CA VAL A 417 -25.98 12.43 18.11
C VAL A 417 -25.49 11.25 18.98
N PRO A 418 -26.34 10.47 19.69
CA PRO A 418 -25.90 9.28 20.41
C PRO A 418 -25.31 8.19 19.51
N PHE A 419 -25.87 7.97 18.31
CA PHE A 419 -25.36 6.98 17.37
C PHE A 419 -23.99 7.38 16.79
N PHE A 420 -23.81 8.65 16.41
CA PHE A 420 -22.52 9.18 15.96
C PHE A 420 -21.46 9.12 17.07
N LEU A 421 -21.83 9.46 18.31
CA LEU A 421 -20.92 9.31 19.46
C LEU A 421 -20.54 7.85 19.72
N LEU A 422 -21.47 6.90 19.56
CA LEU A 422 -21.18 5.46 19.64
C LEU A 422 -20.24 5.00 18.51
N PHE A 423 -20.46 5.46 17.27
CA PHE A 423 -19.58 5.18 16.13
C PHE A 423 -18.17 5.75 16.34
N VAL A 424 -18.04 6.98 16.81
CA VAL A 424 -16.75 7.59 17.15
C VAL A 424 -16.07 6.83 18.30
N ALA A 425 -16.81 6.42 19.34
CA ALA A 425 -16.28 5.63 20.44
C ALA A 425 -15.78 4.25 19.99
N PHE A 426 -16.54 3.55 19.13
CA PHE A 426 -16.14 2.29 18.51
C PHE A 426 -14.88 2.46 17.64
N THR A 427 -14.85 3.49 16.81
CA THR A 427 -13.72 3.82 15.92
C THR A 427 -12.44 4.10 16.72
N ILE A 428 -12.55 4.87 17.81
CA ILE A 428 -11.45 5.12 18.76
C ILE A 428 -11.04 3.83 19.49
N TYR A 429 -11.98 2.93 19.80
CA TYR A 429 -11.70 1.62 20.40
C TYR A 429 -10.88 0.72 19.45
N ILE A 430 -11.22 0.64 18.16
CA ILE A 430 -10.44 -0.13 17.17
C ILE A 430 -9.03 0.47 17.02
N ALA A 431 -8.89 1.80 16.92
CA ALA A 431 -7.57 2.44 16.84
C ALA A 431 -6.73 2.24 18.12
N ARG A 432 -7.38 2.10 19.30
CA ARG A 432 -6.73 1.70 20.56
C ARG A 432 -6.35 0.21 20.58
N ARG A 433 -7.14 -0.67 19.97
CA ARG A 433 -6.80 -2.11 19.76
C ARG A 433 -5.51 -2.23 18.96
N GLN A 434 -5.42 -1.55 17.81
CA GLN A 434 -4.20 -1.47 16.99
C GLN A 434 -3.00 -0.93 17.77
N ASN A 435 -3.15 0.16 18.54
CA ASN A 435 -2.08 0.74 19.36
C ASN A 435 -1.47 -0.28 20.35
N LYS A 436 -2.34 -1.05 21.04
CA LYS A 436 -1.91 -2.11 21.95
C LYS A 436 -1.13 -3.20 21.21
N ILE A 437 -1.69 -3.71 20.11
CA ILE A 437 -1.04 -4.73 19.25
C ILE A 437 0.33 -4.23 18.78
N LEU A 438 0.41 -2.99 18.29
CA LEU A 438 1.65 -2.40 17.79
C LEU A 438 2.75 -2.32 18.87
N ARG A 439 2.38 -2.01 20.12
CA ARG A 439 3.30 -2.02 21.28
C ARG A 439 3.77 -3.43 21.64
N GLU A 440 2.87 -4.41 21.63
CA GLU A 440 3.20 -5.80 21.93
C GLU A 440 4.13 -6.41 20.86
N MET A 441 3.84 -6.15 19.58
CA MET A 441 4.63 -6.65 18.45
C MET A 441 6.04 -6.02 18.37
N LEU A 442 6.17 -4.71 18.67
CA LEU A 442 7.46 -4.01 18.61
C LEU A 442 8.36 -4.25 19.84
N ALA A 443 7.84 -4.84 20.92
CA ALA A 443 8.57 -5.03 22.17
C ALA A 443 9.91 -5.78 21.97
N MET A 444 9.93 -6.78 21.08
CA MET A 444 11.15 -7.54 20.77
C MET A 444 12.22 -6.72 20.02
N ASP A 445 11.82 -5.74 19.20
CA ASP A 445 12.77 -4.87 18.50
C ASP A 445 13.25 -3.70 19.36
N VAL A 446 12.48 -3.31 20.38
CA VAL A 446 12.98 -2.45 21.46
C VAL A 446 13.97 -3.21 22.35
N ALA A 447 13.68 -4.47 22.71
CA ALA A 447 14.58 -5.31 23.50
C ALA A 447 15.91 -5.63 22.76
N ARG A 448 15.85 -5.75 21.42
CA ARG A 448 17.03 -5.94 20.56
C ARG A 448 17.78 -4.63 20.23
N GLY A 449 17.32 -3.48 20.73
CA GLY A 449 17.95 -2.18 20.47
C GLY A 449 17.77 -1.63 19.04
N LEU A 450 16.94 -2.26 18.20
CA LEU A 450 16.64 -1.77 16.85
C LEU A 450 15.79 -0.49 16.90
N ILE A 451 15.01 -0.28 17.96
CA ILE A 451 14.13 0.89 18.14
C ILE A 451 14.25 1.35 19.60
N SER A 452 14.44 2.65 19.85
CA SER A 452 14.46 3.16 21.23
C SER A 452 13.05 3.18 21.86
N LYS A 453 12.97 3.22 23.20
CA LYS A 453 11.67 3.37 23.89
C LYS A 453 10.93 4.62 23.43
N ASP A 454 11.63 5.75 23.28
CA ASP A 454 11.05 7.02 22.83
C ASP A 454 10.58 6.95 21.37
N GLN A 455 11.31 6.23 20.51
CA GLN A 455 10.91 5.98 19.12
C GLN A 455 9.64 5.12 19.03
N MET A 456 9.53 4.06 19.84
CA MET A 456 8.30 3.27 19.96
C MET A 456 7.14 4.12 20.52
N GLU A 457 7.40 4.98 21.50
CA GLU A 457 6.38 5.90 22.05
C GLU A 457 5.92 6.95 21.04
N ALA A 458 6.83 7.50 20.24
CA ALA A 458 6.50 8.42 19.15
C ALA A 458 5.72 7.72 18.02
N ALA A 459 6.04 6.47 17.70
CA ALA A 459 5.28 5.67 16.73
C ALA A 459 3.87 5.31 17.23
N THR A 460 3.66 5.19 18.54
CA THR A 460 2.41 4.68 19.12
C THR A 460 1.48 5.78 19.65
N SER A 461 2.01 6.89 20.18
CA SER A 461 1.22 7.99 20.78
C SER A 461 1.06 9.19 19.85
N ILE A 462 -0.16 9.74 19.77
CA ILE A 462 -0.53 10.95 19.00
C ILE A 462 0.41 12.11 19.32
N TRP A 463 0.43 12.52 20.59
CA TRP A 463 1.09 13.76 21.00
C TRP A 463 2.61 13.64 21.01
N LYS A 464 3.15 12.45 21.37
CA LYS A 464 4.59 12.19 21.29
C LYS A 464 5.04 12.09 19.83
N GLY A 465 4.29 11.42 18.96
CA GLY A 465 4.56 11.33 17.53
C GLY A 465 4.56 12.69 16.85
N LEU A 466 3.51 13.50 17.05
CA LEU A 466 3.42 14.84 16.49
C LEU A 466 4.56 15.76 16.99
N SER A 467 4.85 15.74 18.29
CA SER A 467 5.98 16.50 18.88
C SER A 467 7.35 16.06 18.34
N TRP A 468 7.56 14.76 18.15
CA TRP A 468 8.80 14.22 17.59
C TRP A 468 8.98 14.56 16.10
N LEU A 469 7.89 14.61 15.34
CA LEU A 469 7.88 15.09 13.96
C LEU A 469 8.15 16.59 13.88
N THR A 470 7.41 17.43 14.63
CA THR A 470 7.53 18.90 14.54
C THR A 470 8.86 19.42 15.08
N SER A 471 9.42 18.82 16.14
CA SER A 471 10.80 19.11 16.57
C SER A 471 11.86 18.82 15.48
N GLY A 472 11.56 17.93 14.54
CA GLY A 472 12.38 17.65 13.36
C GLY A 472 12.29 18.70 12.25
N LEU A 473 11.31 19.61 12.26
CA LEU A 473 11.16 20.66 11.24
C LEU A 473 12.35 21.62 11.24
N LYS A 474 12.75 22.13 12.41
CA LYS A 474 13.90 23.03 12.59
C LYS A 474 15.24 22.43 12.16
N GLN A 475 15.29 21.12 11.96
CA GLN A 475 16.50 20.35 11.60
C GLN A 475 16.44 19.82 10.15
N GLY A 476 15.37 20.10 9.39
CA GLY A 476 15.12 19.50 8.07
C GLY A 476 14.74 18.00 8.09
N LYS A 477 14.79 17.36 9.27
CA LYS A 477 14.64 15.91 9.46
C LYS A 477 13.18 15.40 9.41
N PHE A 478 12.19 16.29 9.31
CA PHE A 478 10.76 15.95 9.29
C PHE A 478 10.42 14.79 8.34
N LYS A 479 10.90 14.80 7.09
CA LYS A 479 10.60 13.75 6.10
C LYS A 479 11.25 12.39 6.44
N ALA A 480 12.43 12.40 7.06
CA ALA A 480 13.07 11.18 7.56
C ALA A 480 12.31 10.60 8.76
N ARG A 481 11.93 11.45 9.72
CA ARG A 481 11.15 11.06 10.90
C ARG A 481 9.76 10.52 10.54
N TRP A 482 9.07 11.16 9.59
CA TRP A 482 7.77 10.69 9.10
C TRP A 482 7.85 9.30 8.44
N ARG A 483 8.86 9.08 7.58
CA ARG A 483 9.13 7.74 7.02
C ARG A 483 9.47 6.72 8.10
N PHE A 484 10.26 7.12 9.10
CA PHE A 484 10.67 6.24 10.19
C PHE A 484 9.47 5.76 11.01
N LEU A 485 8.57 6.66 11.43
CA LEU A 485 7.35 6.27 12.15
C LEU A 485 6.49 5.31 11.31
N ARG A 486 6.32 5.58 10.00
CA ARG A 486 5.55 4.70 9.10
C ARG A 486 6.20 3.33 8.89
N ALA A 487 7.53 3.27 8.79
CA ALA A 487 8.26 2.00 8.68
C ALA A 487 8.16 1.16 9.97
N VAL A 488 8.20 1.82 11.14
CA VAL A 488 7.99 1.17 12.45
C VAL A 488 6.54 0.69 12.61
N GLY A 489 5.54 1.50 12.21
CA GLY A 489 4.13 1.12 12.19
C GLY A 489 3.87 -0.12 11.33
N LYS A 490 4.29 -0.06 10.06
CA LYS A 490 4.24 -1.20 9.12
C LYS A 490 4.95 -2.45 9.66
N LEU A 491 6.11 -2.31 10.32
CA LEU A 491 6.84 -3.48 10.86
C LEU A 491 6.05 -4.17 11.99
N GLY A 492 5.48 -3.41 12.93
CA GLY A 492 4.69 -3.98 14.01
C GLY A 492 3.39 -4.64 13.54
N LEU A 493 2.67 -4.02 12.60
CA LEU A 493 1.48 -4.62 11.97
C LEU A 493 1.84 -5.86 11.13
N SER A 494 2.99 -5.84 10.43
CA SER A 494 3.53 -6.99 9.69
C SER A 494 3.79 -8.19 10.61
N TYR A 495 4.30 -8.00 11.84
CA TYR A 495 4.40 -9.08 12.83
C TYR A 495 3.04 -9.63 13.25
N TRP A 496 2.06 -8.75 13.52
CA TRP A 496 0.71 -9.19 13.89
C TRP A 496 0.05 -10.00 12.78
N HIS A 497 0.26 -9.63 11.51
CA HIS A 497 -0.21 -10.40 10.36
C HIS A 497 0.45 -11.78 10.23
N ILE A 498 1.71 -11.92 10.62
CA ILE A 498 2.38 -13.21 10.69
C ILE A 498 1.82 -14.06 11.83
N GLN A 499 1.63 -13.48 13.02
CA GLN A 499 1.02 -14.16 14.16
C GLN A 499 -0.42 -14.63 13.85
N ARG A 500 -1.25 -13.76 13.26
CA ARG A 500 -2.61 -14.04 12.79
C ARG A 500 -2.62 -15.17 11.75
N ALA A 501 -1.73 -15.12 10.76
CA ALA A 501 -1.62 -16.16 9.74
C ALA A 501 -1.17 -17.52 10.32
N MET A 502 -0.13 -17.53 11.18
CA MET A 502 0.37 -18.75 11.84
C MET A 502 -0.68 -19.40 12.73
N ALA A 503 -1.41 -18.63 13.54
CA ALA A 503 -2.49 -19.13 14.38
C ALA A 503 -3.63 -19.78 13.57
N ALA A 504 -3.86 -19.29 12.34
CA ALA A 504 -4.83 -19.83 11.40
C ALA A 504 -4.23 -20.84 10.38
N GLN A 505 -3.03 -21.37 10.65
CA GLN A 505 -2.29 -22.33 9.80
C GLN A 505 -2.17 -21.88 8.32
N SER A 506 -2.05 -20.57 8.10
CA SER A 506 -2.03 -19.92 6.79
C SER A 506 -0.72 -19.16 6.56
N TYR A 507 -0.45 -18.78 5.32
CA TYR A 507 0.74 -18.01 4.92
C TYR A 507 0.37 -16.54 4.66
N THR A 508 1.29 -15.61 4.96
CA THR A 508 1.15 -14.18 4.63
C THR A 508 2.38 -13.61 3.91
N GLY A 509 2.16 -12.67 2.99
CA GLY A 509 3.22 -11.92 2.32
C GLY A 509 4.07 -11.06 3.27
N SER A 510 3.55 -10.72 4.45
CA SER A 510 4.22 -9.94 5.51
C SER A 510 5.56 -10.54 5.95
N ILE A 511 5.71 -11.88 5.90
CA ILE A 511 6.98 -12.58 6.17
C ILE A 511 8.12 -12.02 5.31
N GLN A 512 7.85 -11.73 4.04
CA GLN A 512 8.85 -11.19 3.10
C GLN A 512 9.08 -9.68 3.25
N GLN A 513 8.23 -8.96 3.98
CA GLN A 513 8.34 -7.51 4.19
C GLN A 513 9.22 -7.17 5.40
N ASN A 514 9.23 -8.02 6.44
CA ASN A 514 10.00 -7.76 7.67
C ASN A 514 11.49 -7.41 7.44
N PRO A 515 12.27 -8.13 6.61
CA PRO A 515 13.68 -7.77 6.37
C PRO A 515 13.82 -6.42 5.66
N ILE A 516 12.89 -6.09 4.76
CA ILE A 516 12.88 -4.83 3.99
C ILE A 516 12.59 -3.66 4.93
N LEU A 517 11.57 -3.80 5.79
CA LEU A 517 11.17 -2.79 6.77
C LEU A 517 12.25 -2.57 7.85
N ARG A 518 12.87 -3.64 8.36
CA ARG A 518 14.03 -3.55 9.27
C ARG A 518 15.19 -2.79 8.61
N ASN A 519 15.52 -3.08 7.36
CA ASN A 519 16.57 -2.38 6.62
C ASN A 519 16.23 -0.91 6.34
N GLU A 520 14.97 -0.57 6.09
CA GLU A 520 14.54 0.83 5.96
C GLU A 520 14.64 1.59 7.30
N ILE A 521 14.26 0.96 8.42
CA ILE A 521 14.41 1.53 9.78
C ILE A 521 15.89 1.83 10.07
N ILE A 522 16.80 0.88 9.85
CA ILE A 522 18.25 1.07 10.03
C ILE A 522 18.78 2.21 9.13
N LYS A 523 18.35 2.25 7.86
CA LYS A 523 18.75 3.31 6.91
C LYS A 523 18.21 4.70 7.29
N LEU A 524 17.08 4.76 8.00
CA LEU A 524 16.49 6.02 8.48
C LEU A 524 17.05 6.45 9.84
N GLN A 525 17.58 5.55 10.67
CA GLN A 525 18.20 5.91 11.95
C GLN A 525 19.37 6.90 11.82
N SER A 526 20.14 6.82 10.73
CA SER A 526 21.20 7.80 10.43
C SER A 526 20.70 9.16 9.93
N GLN A 527 19.39 9.35 9.79
CA GLN A 527 18.77 10.55 9.19
C GLN A 527 17.83 11.31 10.16
N ILE A 528 17.50 10.75 11.33
CA ILE A 528 16.48 11.26 12.28
C ILE A 528 17.06 12.03 13.47
#